data_AF-A0A1G9Z8R5-F1
#
_entry.id   AF-A0A1G9Z8R5-F1
#
_cell.length_a   1.000
_cell.length_b   1.000
_cell.length_c   1.000
_cell.angle_alpha   90.00
_cell.angle_beta   90.00
_cell.angle_gamma   90.00
#
_symmetry.space_group_name_H-M   'P 1'
#
loop_
_entity.id
_entity.type
_entity.pdbx_description
1 polymer ?
#
loop_
_entity_poly.entity_id
_entity_poly.type
_entity_poly.pdbx_seq_one_letter_code
_entity_poly.pdbx_strand_id
1 'polypeptide(L)'
;MGREVRRVALDFDWPLNKVWQGFLMPDRFDEEKCPDCTSGYSPQAQNLYDLWYGKLPFDPASTGSTPWRHDSPAVREFAERNLSNAPDFYGTGEAALQREAQRLADHFNSGWLHHLSQEDVDALVEAGRLHDFTHTWSRGAGWQKKEPAVTPTAEQVNEWSLRGFGHDAINASVAIRARCEREGVDDTCSTCGGHASLEKYEGQRAEAEAWEPTGPPEGDGWQLWETVSEGSPVSPVFATADGLATWMSDPARGNRWVPPAAAAKFIADGWAPSFVGTASTGVVSGVEWVGHHADDEK
;
A
#
# COMPACT_ATOMS: atom_id res chain seq x y z
N MET A 1 -14.36 0.08 -0.68
CA MET A 1 -14.54 -1.20 0.04
C MET A 1 -15.78 -1.10 0.93
N GLY A 2 -16.77 -1.97 0.71
CA GLY A 2 -18.08 -1.84 1.36
C GLY A 2 -19.10 -2.90 0.96
N ARG A 3 -20.36 -2.65 1.29
CA ARG A 3 -21.54 -3.41 0.86
C ARG A 3 -22.35 -2.53 -0.09
N GLU A 4 -22.98 -3.15 -1.08
CA GLU A 4 -23.82 -2.44 -2.04
C GLU A 4 -25.05 -3.25 -2.40
N VAL A 5 -26.12 -2.57 -2.79
CA VAL A 5 -27.33 -3.19 -3.31
C VAL A 5 -27.31 -3.10 -4.83
N ARG A 6 -27.41 -4.25 -5.50
CA ARG A 6 -27.48 -4.33 -6.96
C ARG A 6 -28.86 -4.77 -7.42
N ARG A 7 -29.22 -4.29 -8.61
CA ARG A 7 -30.39 -4.73 -9.36
C ARG A 7 -29.94 -5.77 -10.39
N VAL A 8 -30.40 -7.01 -10.25
CA VAL A 8 -29.96 -8.17 -11.04
C VAL A 8 -31.14 -8.96 -11.59
N ALA A 9 -30.94 -9.77 -12.62
CA ALA A 9 -31.97 -10.65 -13.15
C ALA A 9 -32.57 -11.56 -12.04
N LEU A 10 -33.89 -11.78 -12.05
CA LEU A 10 -34.58 -12.55 -11.00
C LEU A 10 -34.15 -14.02 -10.94
N ASP A 11 -33.71 -14.56 -12.07
CA ASP A 11 -33.17 -15.90 -12.24
C ASP A 11 -31.64 -15.95 -12.14
N PHE A 12 -30.98 -14.86 -11.73
CA PHE A 12 -29.55 -14.83 -11.50
C PHE A 12 -29.16 -15.76 -10.34
N ASP A 13 -28.56 -16.90 -10.69
CA ASP A 13 -28.13 -17.94 -9.76
C ASP A 13 -26.60 -18.08 -9.79
N TRP A 14 -25.93 -17.19 -9.04
CA TRP A 14 -24.48 -17.27 -8.82
C TRP A 14 -24.18 -17.70 -7.38
N PRO A 15 -23.17 -18.57 -7.16
CA PRO A 15 -22.82 -19.01 -5.82
C PRO A 15 -22.50 -17.85 -4.86
N LEU A 16 -23.12 -17.87 -3.68
CA LEU A 16 -22.91 -16.83 -2.68
C LEU A 16 -21.46 -16.81 -2.18
N ASN A 17 -20.93 -15.62 -1.94
CA ASN A 17 -19.56 -15.36 -1.51
C ASN A 17 -18.50 -15.89 -2.50
N LYS A 18 -18.86 -16.02 -3.79
CA LYS A 18 -17.93 -16.25 -4.89
C LYS A 18 -17.86 -15.02 -5.77
N VAL A 19 -16.65 -14.59 -6.10
CA VAL A 19 -16.43 -13.44 -6.99
C VAL A 19 -17.15 -13.66 -8.31
N TRP A 20 -17.83 -12.63 -8.80
CA TRP A 20 -18.46 -12.67 -10.10
C TRP A 20 -17.40 -12.69 -11.19
N GLN A 21 -17.48 -13.67 -12.11
CA GLN A 21 -16.44 -13.86 -13.13
C GLN A 21 -16.27 -12.64 -14.04
N GLY A 22 -17.33 -11.85 -14.26
CA GLY A 22 -17.23 -10.62 -15.05
C GLY A 22 -16.34 -9.54 -14.41
N PHE A 23 -16.00 -9.65 -13.12
CA PHE A 23 -15.04 -8.78 -12.44
C PHE A 23 -13.61 -9.34 -12.42
N LEU A 24 -13.43 -10.59 -12.83
CA LEU A 24 -12.11 -11.22 -12.92
C LEU A 24 -11.56 -11.03 -14.32
N MET A 25 -10.36 -10.46 -14.38
CA MET A 25 -9.60 -10.39 -15.62
C MET A 25 -9.37 -11.83 -16.14
N PRO A 26 -9.70 -12.15 -17.40
CA PRO A 26 -9.56 -13.51 -17.92
C PRO A 26 -8.11 -14.00 -17.95
N ASP A 27 -7.88 -15.28 -17.61
CA ASP A 27 -6.56 -15.95 -17.62
C ASP A 27 -5.79 -15.84 -18.95
N ARG A 28 -6.48 -15.54 -20.06
CA ARG A 28 -5.83 -15.27 -21.35
C ARG A 28 -4.89 -14.06 -21.30
N PHE A 29 -5.08 -13.17 -20.33
CA PHE A 29 -4.23 -12.01 -20.08
C PHE A 29 -3.07 -12.29 -19.11
N ASP A 30 -3.00 -13.48 -18.52
CA ASP A 30 -1.82 -13.87 -17.76
C ASP A 30 -0.63 -13.93 -18.71
N GLU A 31 0.43 -13.22 -18.35
CA GLU A 31 1.70 -13.23 -19.09
C GLU A 31 2.58 -14.42 -18.66
N GLU A 32 3.60 -14.70 -19.46
CA GLU A 32 4.64 -15.66 -19.07
C GLU A 32 5.72 -14.96 -18.23
N LYS A 33 6.22 -15.63 -17.20
CA LYS A 33 7.32 -15.06 -16.40
C LYS A 33 8.56 -14.89 -17.28
N CYS A 34 9.25 -13.77 -17.12
CA CYS A 34 10.51 -13.54 -17.81
C CYS A 34 11.53 -14.62 -17.37
N PRO A 35 12.24 -15.28 -18.31
CA PRO A 35 13.26 -16.27 -17.95
C PRO A 35 14.54 -15.64 -17.38
N ASP A 36 14.78 -14.36 -17.67
CA ASP A 36 16.05 -13.70 -17.41
C ASP A 36 16.03 -12.77 -16.19
N CYS A 37 14.86 -12.50 -15.62
CA CYS A 37 14.72 -11.64 -14.44
C CYS A 37 13.48 -11.99 -13.61
N THR A 38 13.48 -11.58 -12.35
CA THR A 38 12.33 -11.77 -11.43
C THR A 38 11.52 -10.51 -11.18
N SER A 39 12.13 -9.34 -11.39
CA SER A 39 11.61 -8.03 -10.97
C SER A 39 11.49 -7.03 -12.11
N GLY A 40 11.90 -7.40 -13.32
CA GLY A 40 12.01 -6.50 -14.46
C GLY A 40 13.32 -5.72 -14.50
N TYR A 41 14.14 -5.76 -13.44
CA TYR A 41 15.44 -5.09 -13.44
C TYR A 41 16.48 -5.77 -14.31
N SER A 42 17.42 -4.96 -14.83
CA SER A 42 18.68 -5.47 -15.35
C SER A 42 19.49 -6.16 -14.24
N PRO A 43 20.49 -7.00 -14.56
CA PRO A 43 21.33 -7.61 -13.53
C PRO A 43 21.98 -6.59 -12.58
N GLN A 44 22.39 -5.42 -13.09
CA GLN A 44 22.98 -4.37 -12.27
C GLN A 44 21.93 -3.67 -11.40
N ALA A 45 20.76 -3.33 -11.95
CA ALA A 45 19.69 -2.74 -11.14
C ALA A 45 19.19 -3.70 -10.06
N GLN A 46 19.15 -5.01 -10.33
CA GLN A 46 18.84 -6.02 -9.32
C GLN A 46 19.91 -6.08 -8.23
N ASN A 47 21.19 -6.02 -8.58
CA ASN A 47 22.28 -5.96 -7.61
C ASN A 47 22.15 -4.73 -6.69
N LEU A 48 21.91 -3.55 -7.27
CA LEU A 48 21.70 -2.31 -6.53
C LEU A 48 20.45 -2.36 -5.63
N TYR A 49 19.37 -2.97 -6.10
CA TYR A 49 18.16 -3.22 -5.29
C TYR A 49 18.45 -4.12 -4.09
N ASP A 50 19.27 -5.16 -4.28
CA ASP A 50 19.63 -6.06 -3.20
C ASP A 50 20.61 -5.41 -2.21
N LEU A 51 21.50 -4.51 -2.66
CA LEU A 51 22.30 -3.64 -1.78
C LEU A 51 21.45 -2.62 -1.03
N TRP A 52 20.43 -2.05 -1.69
CA TRP A 52 19.49 -1.10 -1.09
C TRP A 52 18.85 -1.67 0.17
N TYR A 53 18.26 -2.86 0.08
CA TYR A 53 17.57 -3.50 1.19
C TYR A 53 18.47 -4.40 2.07
N GLY A 54 19.79 -4.36 1.88
CA GLY A 54 20.74 -5.17 2.65
C GLY A 54 20.57 -6.68 2.48
N LYS A 55 20.07 -7.12 1.32
CA LYS A 55 20.04 -8.53 0.91
C LYS A 55 21.41 -9.02 0.44
N LEU A 56 22.26 -8.09 0.00
CA LEU A 56 23.68 -8.31 -0.24
C LEU A 56 24.51 -7.52 0.77
N PRO A 57 25.73 -7.98 1.11
CA PRO A 57 26.65 -7.21 1.94
C PRO A 57 26.93 -5.84 1.30
N PHE A 58 26.71 -4.78 2.07
CA PHE A 58 26.92 -3.40 1.65
C PHE A 58 28.04 -2.76 2.48
N ASP A 59 28.86 -1.93 1.85
CA ASP A 59 29.91 -1.14 2.50
C ASP A 59 29.56 0.35 2.40
N PRO A 60 29.25 1.04 3.51
CA PRO A 60 29.01 2.48 3.53
C PRO A 60 30.08 3.33 2.85
N ALA A 61 31.34 2.89 2.87
CA ALA A 61 32.43 3.63 2.23
C ALA A 61 32.28 3.68 0.70
N SER A 62 31.55 2.74 0.08
CA SER A 62 31.30 2.70 -1.37
C SER A 62 30.49 3.90 -1.88
N THR A 63 29.80 4.61 -1.00
CA THR A 63 29.05 5.84 -1.31
C THR A 63 29.67 7.10 -0.68
N GLY A 64 30.85 6.95 -0.06
CA GLY A 64 31.49 8.01 0.72
C GLY A 64 30.84 8.26 2.08
N SER A 65 29.92 7.40 2.53
CA SER A 65 29.27 7.50 3.83
C SER A 65 30.15 6.95 4.95
N THR A 66 30.03 7.51 6.14
CA THR A 66 30.69 6.98 7.34
C THR A 66 29.76 5.98 8.03
N PRO A 67 30.24 4.77 8.37
CA PRO A 67 29.43 3.81 9.10
C PRO A 67 28.90 4.37 10.42
N TRP A 68 27.62 4.08 10.71
CA TRP A 68 26.99 4.37 11.98
C TRP A 68 27.68 3.61 13.10
N ARG A 69 27.71 4.21 14.29
CA ARG A 69 28.25 3.62 15.51
C ARG A 69 27.17 3.59 16.58
N HIS A 70 27.36 2.77 17.61
CA HIS A 70 26.45 2.71 18.76
C HIS A 70 26.36 4.04 19.52
N ASP A 71 27.37 4.91 19.42
CA ASP A 71 27.41 6.24 20.03
C ASP A 71 26.98 7.36 19.07
N SER A 72 26.59 7.03 17.83
CA SER A 72 25.97 8.00 16.92
C SER A 72 24.68 8.54 17.54
N PRO A 73 24.48 9.86 17.63
CA PRO A 73 23.33 10.45 18.35
C PRO A 73 21.97 9.90 17.91
N ALA A 74 21.71 9.82 16.61
CA ALA A 74 20.45 9.32 16.08
C ALA A 74 20.22 7.82 16.34
N VAL A 75 21.30 7.01 16.34
CA VAL A 75 21.22 5.58 16.68
C VAL A 75 20.89 5.40 18.15
N ARG A 76 21.57 6.16 19.02
CA ARG A 76 21.33 6.11 20.46
C ARG A 76 19.92 6.57 20.81
N GLU A 77 19.43 7.64 20.21
CA GLU A 77 18.04 8.13 20.39
C GLU A 77 17.01 7.06 20.00
N PHE A 78 17.22 6.36 18.87
CA PHE A 78 16.33 5.28 18.47
C PHE A 78 16.37 4.11 19.47
N ALA A 79 17.56 3.72 19.92
CA ALA A 79 17.71 2.67 20.91
C ALA A 79 17.01 3.02 22.23
N GLU A 80 17.15 4.27 22.72
CA GLU A 80 16.44 4.77 23.90
C GLU A 80 14.92 4.67 23.73
N ARG A 81 14.40 5.01 22.55
CA ARG A 81 12.97 4.85 22.23
C ARG A 81 12.53 3.38 22.28
N ASN A 82 13.32 2.46 21.72
CA ASN A 82 13.00 1.03 21.74
C ASN A 82 12.93 0.49 23.18
N LEU A 83 13.92 0.83 24.01
CA LEU A 83 13.94 0.46 25.42
C LEU A 83 12.75 1.05 26.19
N SER A 84 12.39 2.31 25.91
CA SER A 84 11.23 2.95 26.54
C SER A 84 9.91 2.31 26.14
N ASN A 85 9.78 1.84 24.89
CA ASN A 85 8.54 1.28 24.36
C ASN A 85 8.33 -0.20 24.75
N ALA A 86 9.41 -0.97 24.87
CA ALA A 86 9.35 -2.40 25.16
C ALA A 86 10.50 -2.85 26.08
N PRO A 87 10.55 -2.37 27.33
CA PRO A 87 11.65 -2.66 28.26
C PRO A 87 11.78 -4.16 28.59
N ASP A 88 10.69 -4.92 28.57
CA ASP A 88 10.72 -6.37 28.81
C ASP A 88 11.45 -7.15 27.70
N PHE A 89 11.47 -6.60 26.48
CA PHE A 89 12.14 -7.22 25.32
C PHE A 89 13.58 -6.73 25.19
N TYR A 90 13.81 -5.42 25.22
CA TYR A 90 15.14 -4.84 25.00
C TYR A 90 16.00 -4.80 26.26
N GLY A 91 15.39 -4.85 27.44
CA GLY A 91 16.03 -4.66 28.74
C GLY A 91 16.07 -3.19 29.18
N THR A 92 16.72 -2.93 30.31
CA THR A 92 16.85 -1.60 30.90
C THR A 92 18.30 -1.26 31.25
N GLY A 93 18.59 0.04 31.37
CA GLY A 93 19.91 0.55 31.75
C GLY A 93 20.92 0.64 30.59
N GLU A 94 22.09 1.20 30.88
CA GLU A 94 23.10 1.57 29.88
C GLU A 94 23.64 0.38 29.08
N ALA A 95 23.79 -0.79 29.70
CA ALA A 95 24.26 -1.99 29.00
C ALA A 95 23.23 -2.50 27.97
N ALA A 96 21.93 -2.38 28.26
CA ALA A 96 20.88 -2.72 27.32
C ALA A 96 20.85 -1.70 26.16
N LEU A 97 21.03 -0.42 26.48
CA LEU A 97 21.10 0.65 25.50
C LEU A 97 22.26 0.48 24.52
N GLN A 98 23.48 0.22 25.01
CA GLN A 98 24.65 0.00 24.15
C GLN A 98 24.47 -1.21 23.23
N ARG A 99 23.90 -2.31 23.74
CA ARG A 99 23.62 -3.51 22.94
C ARG A 99 22.62 -3.20 21.82
N GLU A 100 21.52 -2.52 22.13
CA GLU A 100 20.51 -2.18 21.13
C GLU A 100 21.04 -1.17 20.12
N ALA A 101 21.78 -0.16 20.57
CA ALA A 101 22.41 0.82 19.69
C ALA A 101 23.43 0.16 18.75
N GLN A 102 24.23 -0.80 19.22
CA GLN A 102 25.14 -1.55 18.35
C GLN A 102 24.36 -2.39 17.32
N ARG A 103 23.31 -3.11 17.74
CA ARG A 103 22.46 -3.90 16.84
C ARG A 103 21.82 -3.03 15.76
N LEU A 104 21.36 -1.83 16.11
CA LEU A 104 20.80 -0.86 15.17
C LEU A 104 21.86 -0.31 14.22
N ALA A 105 23.04 0.06 14.73
CA ALA A 105 24.14 0.51 13.88
C ALA A 105 24.52 -0.57 12.84
N ASP A 106 24.65 -1.83 13.27
CA ASP A 106 24.95 -2.95 12.38
C ASP A 106 23.85 -3.14 11.32
N HIS A 107 22.58 -3.00 11.72
CA HIS A 107 21.44 -3.08 10.81
C HIS A 107 21.40 -1.93 9.79
N PHE A 108 21.64 -0.69 10.23
CA PHE A 108 21.62 0.46 9.33
C PHE A 108 22.81 0.44 8.37
N ASN A 109 23.97 -0.02 8.85
CA ASN A 109 25.16 -0.20 8.03
C ASN A 109 25.04 -1.30 6.97
N SER A 110 24.03 -2.18 7.07
CA SER A 110 23.89 -3.29 6.12
C SER A 110 23.17 -2.92 4.82
N GLY A 111 22.67 -1.70 4.65
CA GLY A 111 21.88 -1.33 3.47
C GLY A 111 22.20 0.06 2.92
N TRP A 112 22.24 0.17 1.59
CA TRP A 112 22.49 1.44 0.90
C TRP A 112 21.43 2.51 1.24
N LEU A 113 20.21 2.10 1.62
CA LEU A 113 19.15 3.05 1.99
C LEU A 113 19.50 4.00 3.16
N HIS A 114 20.52 3.68 3.96
CA HIS A 114 20.99 4.51 5.08
C HIS A 114 22.31 5.23 4.82
N HIS A 115 22.84 5.07 3.60
CA HIS A 115 24.18 5.51 3.20
C HIS A 115 24.16 6.03 1.77
N LEU A 116 23.22 6.92 1.46
CA LEU A 116 23.16 7.62 0.19
C LEU A 116 24.39 8.51 0.01
N SER A 117 24.86 8.60 -1.24
CA SER A 117 25.78 9.64 -1.68
C SER A 117 25.03 10.95 -1.96
N GLN A 118 25.75 12.07 -2.14
CA GLN A 118 25.09 13.33 -2.50
C GLN A 118 24.39 13.24 -3.85
N GLU A 119 24.96 12.52 -4.83
CA GLU A 119 24.33 12.32 -6.14
C GLU A 119 22.99 11.57 -6.03
N ASP A 120 22.87 10.62 -5.09
CA ASP A 120 21.62 9.90 -4.86
C ASP A 120 20.57 10.82 -4.23
N VAL A 121 20.98 11.70 -3.31
CA VAL A 121 20.10 12.70 -2.72
C VAL A 121 19.65 13.73 -3.76
N ASP A 122 20.55 14.18 -4.63
CA ASP A 122 20.22 15.14 -5.68
C ASP A 122 19.21 14.54 -6.66
N ALA A 123 19.39 13.27 -7.06
CA ALA A 123 18.43 12.54 -7.89
C ALA A 123 17.06 12.40 -7.21
N LEU A 124 17.02 12.16 -5.90
CA LEU A 124 15.77 12.12 -5.13
C LEU A 124 15.08 13.49 -5.10
N VAL A 125 15.84 14.58 -4.89
CA VAL A 125 15.28 15.94 -4.92
C VAL A 125 14.72 16.28 -6.29
N GLU A 126 15.45 15.94 -7.37
CA GLU A 126 15.02 16.17 -8.75
C GLU A 126 13.73 15.39 -9.08
N ALA A 127 13.62 14.15 -8.61
CA ALA A 127 12.41 13.33 -8.71
C ALA A 127 11.26 13.79 -7.78
N GLY A 128 11.37 14.97 -7.15
CA GLY A 128 10.33 15.52 -6.28
C GLY A 128 10.12 14.71 -5.01
N ARG A 129 11.18 14.09 -4.48
CA ARG A 129 11.14 13.32 -3.22
C ARG A 129 11.63 14.19 -2.06
N LEU A 130 11.80 13.57 -0.89
CA LEU A 130 12.35 14.21 0.31
C LEU A 130 11.55 15.44 0.79
N HIS A 131 10.21 15.35 0.74
CA HIS A 131 9.31 16.45 1.11
C HIS A 131 9.51 16.99 2.54
N ASP A 132 9.96 16.15 3.48
CA ASP A 132 10.31 16.59 4.84
C ASP A 132 11.40 17.70 4.83
N PHE A 133 12.29 17.66 3.84
CA PHE A 133 13.33 18.67 3.64
C PHE A 133 12.88 19.78 2.71
N THR A 134 12.25 19.44 1.58
CA THR A 134 11.99 20.37 0.48
C THR A 134 10.65 21.13 0.60
N HIS A 135 9.75 20.67 1.48
CA HIS A 135 8.40 21.21 1.63
C HIS A 135 8.01 21.42 3.11
N THR A 136 6.96 22.22 3.32
CA THR A 136 6.28 22.40 4.60
C THR A 136 4.84 21.95 4.44
N TRP A 137 4.34 21.12 5.35
CA TRP A 137 2.94 20.69 5.34
C TRP A 137 2.08 21.57 6.26
N SER A 138 0.87 21.91 5.80
CA SER A 138 -0.16 22.52 6.66
C SER A 138 -1.55 22.00 6.31
N ARG A 139 -2.42 21.92 7.31
CA ARG A 139 -3.81 21.51 7.12
C ARG A 139 -4.53 22.54 6.24
N GLY A 140 -5.12 22.10 5.13
CA GLY A 140 -5.85 22.94 4.18
C GLY A 140 -5.04 23.32 2.93
N ALA A 141 -3.74 23.55 3.06
CA ALA A 141 -2.86 23.84 1.91
C ALA A 141 -2.02 22.63 1.46
N GLY A 142 -1.93 21.58 2.29
CA GLY A 142 -1.09 20.42 1.99
C GLY A 142 0.40 20.75 2.01
N TRP A 143 1.16 20.02 1.19
CA TRP A 143 2.60 20.23 1.03
C TRP A 143 2.88 21.46 0.16
N GLN A 144 3.66 22.40 0.68
CA GLN A 144 4.07 23.63 0.00
C GLN A 144 5.59 23.68 -0.10
N LYS A 145 6.12 23.93 -1.29
CA LYS A 145 7.57 23.98 -1.52
C LYS A 145 8.19 25.12 -0.70
N LYS A 146 9.34 24.86 -0.08
CA LYS A 146 10.08 25.89 0.66
C LYS A 146 10.73 26.89 -0.30
N GLU A 147 10.67 28.16 0.07
CA GLU A 147 11.34 29.25 -0.63
C GLU A 147 12.28 30.00 0.33
N PRO A 148 13.60 30.06 0.05
CA PRO A 148 14.28 29.48 -1.10
C PRO A 148 14.30 27.94 -1.07
N ALA A 149 14.45 27.33 -2.25
CA ALA A 149 14.56 25.88 -2.39
C ALA A 149 15.72 25.32 -1.52
N VAL A 150 15.45 24.21 -0.84
CA VAL A 150 16.41 23.52 0.04
C VAL A 150 16.90 22.26 -0.66
N THR A 151 18.21 22.08 -0.76
CA THR A 151 18.85 20.82 -1.13
C THR A 151 19.48 20.22 0.13
N PRO A 152 18.93 19.14 0.70
CA PRO A 152 19.53 18.51 1.88
C PRO A 152 20.86 17.83 1.52
N THR A 153 21.72 17.70 2.51
CA THR A 153 22.97 16.95 2.35
C THR A 153 22.72 15.44 2.49
N ALA A 154 23.60 14.63 1.91
CA ALA A 154 23.64 13.18 2.13
C ALA A 154 23.62 12.81 3.62
N GLU A 155 24.41 13.51 4.45
CA GLU A 155 24.42 13.29 5.90
C GLU A 155 23.06 13.53 6.55
N GLN A 156 22.38 14.63 6.18
CA GLN A 156 21.04 14.94 6.70
C GLN A 156 20.01 13.88 6.32
N VAL A 157 20.03 13.43 5.06
CA VAL A 157 19.09 12.40 4.57
C VAL A 157 19.40 11.04 5.19
N ASN A 158 20.69 10.68 5.30
CA ASN A 158 21.11 9.42 5.93
C ASN A 158 20.71 9.38 7.40
N GLU A 159 20.89 10.46 8.17
CA GLU A 159 20.40 10.52 9.56
C GLU A 159 18.86 10.44 9.62
N TRP A 160 18.16 11.16 8.74
CA TRP A 160 16.70 11.13 8.65
C TRP A 160 16.17 9.73 8.35
N SER A 161 16.86 8.97 7.50
CA SER A 161 16.48 7.61 7.10
C SER A 161 16.42 6.63 8.28
N LEU A 162 17.10 6.94 9.39
CA LEU A 162 17.08 6.12 10.60
C LEU A 162 15.75 6.25 11.36
N ARG A 163 14.89 7.21 11.01
CA ARG A 163 13.67 7.53 11.76
C ARG A 163 12.41 7.31 10.90
N GLY A 164 11.25 7.17 11.57
CA GLY A 164 9.93 7.19 10.92
C GLY A 164 9.72 6.16 9.80
N PHE A 165 9.05 6.57 8.72
CA PHE A 165 8.77 5.74 7.53
C PHE A 165 9.97 5.65 6.56
N GLY A 166 11.04 6.43 6.77
CA GLY A 166 12.27 6.38 5.98
C GLY A 166 12.06 6.43 4.47
N HIS A 167 12.88 5.69 3.73
CA HIS A 167 12.72 5.57 2.29
C HIS A 167 11.69 4.50 1.88
N ASP A 168 10.89 4.80 0.86
CA ASP A 168 9.97 3.87 0.22
C ASP A 168 10.57 3.23 -1.06
N ALA A 169 9.81 2.33 -1.68
CA ALA A 169 10.23 1.67 -2.92
C ALA A 169 10.41 2.63 -4.10
N ILE A 170 9.74 3.79 -4.09
CA ILE A 170 9.91 4.83 -5.11
C ILE A 170 11.30 5.46 -4.96
N ASN A 171 11.72 5.79 -3.74
CA ASN A 171 13.06 6.29 -3.49
C ASN A 171 14.14 5.29 -3.93
N ALA A 172 13.92 4.00 -3.66
CA ALA A 172 14.81 2.94 -4.14
C ALA A 172 14.92 2.94 -5.66
N SER A 173 13.77 2.93 -6.36
CA SER A 173 13.73 2.93 -7.83
C SER A 173 14.44 4.15 -8.44
N VAL A 174 14.24 5.33 -7.88
CA VAL A 174 14.90 6.57 -8.33
C VAL A 174 16.41 6.47 -8.15
N ALA A 175 16.90 6.07 -6.97
CA ALA A 175 18.33 5.97 -6.70
C ALA A 175 19.00 4.91 -7.59
N ILE A 176 18.37 3.73 -7.74
CA ILE A 176 18.87 2.65 -8.61
C ILE A 176 18.98 3.13 -10.05
N ARG A 177 17.92 3.75 -10.61
CA ARG A 177 17.94 4.27 -11.97
C ARG A 177 19.03 5.32 -12.16
N ALA A 178 19.12 6.29 -11.26
CA ALA A 178 20.13 7.32 -11.33
C ALA A 178 21.55 6.72 -11.26
N ARG A 179 21.76 5.68 -10.44
CA ARG A 179 23.05 4.99 -10.35
C ARG A 179 23.38 4.21 -11.63
N CYS A 180 22.43 3.47 -12.18
CA CYS A 180 22.58 2.79 -13.47
C CYS A 180 22.91 3.77 -14.61
N GLU A 181 22.25 4.92 -14.66
CA GLU A 181 22.53 5.98 -15.62
C GLU A 181 23.96 6.50 -15.50
N ARG A 182 24.44 6.80 -14.28
CA ARG A 182 25.83 7.22 -14.04
C ARG A 182 26.85 6.15 -14.42
N GLU A 183 26.50 4.88 -14.26
CA GLU A 183 27.32 3.73 -14.65
C GLU A 183 27.23 3.40 -16.16
N GLY A 184 26.34 4.06 -16.90
CA GLY A 184 26.15 3.85 -18.33
C GLY A 184 25.51 2.50 -18.68
N VAL A 185 24.65 1.97 -17.79
CA VAL A 185 23.95 0.69 -17.98
C VAL A 185 22.44 0.88 -17.88
N ASP A 186 21.68 0.02 -18.56
CA ASP A 186 20.22 0.04 -18.47
C ASP A 186 19.75 -0.44 -17.09
N ASP A 187 18.69 0.19 -16.55
CA ASP A 187 18.05 -0.23 -15.29
C ASP A 187 17.03 -1.35 -15.48
N THR A 188 16.61 -1.62 -16.71
CA THR A 188 15.59 -2.62 -17.04
C THR A 188 16.17 -3.86 -17.73
N CYS A 189 15.50 -5.00 -17.55
CA CYS A 189 15.84 -6.26 -18.19
C CYS A 189 15.63 -6.14 -19.70
N SER A 190 16.65 -6.44 -20.49
CA SER A 190 16.61 -6.36 -21.95
C SER A 190 15.58 -7.29 -22.60
N THR A 191 15.20 -8.37 -21.93
CA THR A 191 14.25 -9.37 -22.44
C THR A 191 12.80 -8.93 -22.26
N CYS A 192 12.45 -8.45 -21.07
CA CYS A 192 11.06 -8.07 -20.77
C CYS A 192 10.80 -6.56 -20.74
N GLY A 193 11.83 -5.72 -20.87
CA GLY A 193 11.71 -4.27 -20.86
C GLY A 193 11.22 -3.68 -19.54
N GLY A 194 11.51 -4.32 -18.40
CA GLY A 194 11.06 -3.83 -17.09
C GLY A 194 9.81 -4.48 -16.52
N HIS A 195 9.15 -5.37 -17.28
CA HIS A 195 7.83 -5.89 -16.88
C HIS A 195 7.88 -7.14 -16.00
N ALA A 196 9.04 -7.79 -15.87
CA ALA A 196 9.21 -9.11 -15.21
C ALA A 196 8.44 -10.27 -15.88
N SER A 197 7.74 -10.01 -16.98
CA SER A 197 6.94 -10.94 -17.73
C SER A 197 6.93 -10.61 -19.22
N LEU A 198 6.47 -11.56 -20.04
CA LEU A 198 6.43 -11.50 -21.49
C LEU A 198 5.00 -11.74 -21.98
N GLU A 199 4.60 -10.95 -22.98
CA GLU A 199 3.35 -11.19 -23.68
C GLU A 199 3.37 -12.55 -24.38
N LYS A 200 2.29 -13.32 -24.25
CA LYS A 200 2.07 -14.58 -24.99
C LYS A 200 1.77 -14.33 -26.47
N TYR A 201 1.26 -13.14 -26.79
CA TYR A 201 0.91 -12.71 -28.13
C TYR A 201 1.00 -11.18 -28.21
N GLU A 202 1.30 -10.66 -29.40
CA GLU A 202 1.44 -9.22 -29.63
C GLU A 202 0.16 -8.46 -29.22
N GLY A 203 0.30 -7.47 -28.33
CA GLY A 203 -0.80 -6.61 -27.90
C GLY A 203 -1.61 -7.15 -26.72
N GLN A 204 -1.19 -8.26 -26.09
CA GLN A 204 -1.84 -8.82 -24.91
C GLN A 204 -2.05 -7.78 -23.79
N ARG A 205 -1.03 -6.97 -23.49
CA ARG A 205 -1.10 -5.91 -22.46
C ARG A 205 -2.09 -4.83 -22.84
N ALA A 206 -2.06 -4.35 -24.09
CA ALA A 206 -2.99 -3.34 -24.56
C ALA A 206 -4.45 -3.84 -24.49
N GLU A 207 -4.69 -5.11 -24.82
CA GLU A 207 -6.00 -5.73 -24.64
C GLU A 207 -6.39 -5.90 -23.17
N ALA A 208 -5.43 -6.22 -22.28
CA ALA A 208 -5.66 -6.35 -20.85
C ALA A 208 -5.96 -4.99 -20.20
N GLU A 209 -5.23 -3.94 -20.57
CA GLU A 209 -5.46 -2.57 -20.13
C GLU A 209 -6.81 -2.02 -20.63
N ALA A 210 -7.25 -2.42 -21.82
CA ALA A 210 -8.54 -2.05 -22.39
C ALA A 210 -9.70 -2.94 -21.90
N TRP A 211 -9.42 -4.02 -21.15
CA TRP A 211 -10.47 -4.89 -20.64
C TRP A 211 -11.26 -4.17 -19.56
N GLU A 212 -12.58 -4.13 -19.73
CA GLU A 212 -13.48 -3.59 -18.73
C GLU A 212 -14.24 -4.72 -18.02
N PRO A 213 -14.38 -4.63 -16.69
CA PRO A 213 -15.21 -5.56 -15.94
C PRO A 213 -16.67 -5.44 -16.37
N THR A 214 -17.35 -6.57 -16.43
CA THR A 214 -18.78 -6.65 -16.75
C THR A 214 -19.58 -6.96 -15.49
N GLY A 215 -20.63 -6.17 -15.26
CA GLY A 215 -21.56 -6.40 -14.15
C GLY A 215 -22.32 -7.72 -14.29
N PRO A 216 -22.95 -8.21 -13.19
CA PRO A 216 -23.94 -9.27 -13.30
C PRO A 216 -25.10 -8.83 -14.21
N PRO A 217 -25.87 -9.76 -14.80
CA PRO A 217 -27.02 -9.43 -15.63
C PRO A 217 -27.99 -8.51 -14.90
N GLU A 218 -28.28 -7.34 -15.47
CA GLU A 218 -29.21 -6.38 -14.90
C GLU A 218 -30.65 -6.92 -14.94
N GLY A 219 -31.45 -6.54 -13.94
CA GLY A 219 -32.86 -6.90 -13.88
C GLY A 219 -33.55 -6.41 -12.62
N ASP A 220 -34.79 -6.85 -12.41
CA ASP A 220 -35.64 -6.29 -11.36
C ASP A 220 -35.36 -6.82 -9.95
N GLY A 221 -34.56 -7.89 -9.82
CA GLY A 221 -34.20 -8.50 -8.54
C GLY A 221 -33.30 -7.61 -7.69
N TRP A 222 -33.40 -7.77 -6.37
CA TRP A 222 -32.62 -7.06 -5.36
C TRP A 222 -31.64 -8.01 -4.71
N GLN A 223 -30.36 -7.64 -4.69
CA GLN A 223 -29.31 -8.50 -4.12
C GLN A 223 -28.28 -7.67 -3.38
N LEU A 224 -27.81 -8.18 -2.24
CA LEU A 224 -26.69 -7.61 -1.47
C LEU A 224 -25.37 -8.13 -2.02
N TRP A 225 -24.43 -7.22 -2.25
CA TRP A 225 -23.09 -7.49 -2.73
C TRP A 225 -22.02 -6.94 -1.77
N GLU A 226 -20.80 -7.50 -1.84
CA GLU A 226 -19.60 -6.90 -1.26
C GLU A 226 -18.62 -6.44 -2.31
N THR A 227 -17.87 -5.38 -2.00
CA THR A 227 -16.87 -4.76 -2.89
C THR A 227 -15.43 -4.87 -2.35
N VAL A 228 -15.20 -5.70 -1.31
CA VAL A 228 -13.90 -5.89 -0.66
C VAL A 228 -13.03 -6.95 -1.35
N SER A 229 -13.64 -7.87 -2.09
CA SER A 229 -13.05 -9.09 -2.65
C SER A 229 -13.41 -9.20 -4.13
N GLU A 230 -13.17 -8.13 -4.89
CA GLU A 230 -13.44 -8.06 -6.34
C GLU A 230 -14.92 -8.20 -6.75
N GLY A 231 -15.86 -8.29 -5.79
CA GLY A 231 -17.31 -8.24 -6.07
C GLY A 231 -18.00 -9.61 -5.99
N SER A 232 -18.76 -9.89 -4.93
CA SER A 232 -19.53 -11.15 -4.82
C SER A 232 -20.95 -10.95 -4.26
N PRO A 233 -21.94 -11.78 -4.68
CA PRO A 233 -23.26 -11.77 -4.09
C PRO A 233 -23.24 -12.42 -2.71
N VAL A 234 -23.89 -11.77 -1.76
CA VAL A 234 -23.89 -12.14 -0.33
C VAL A 234 -25.26 -12.66 0.07
N SER A 235 -26.28 -12.29 -0.70
CA SER A 235 -27.66 -12.72 -0.53
C SER A 235 -28.18 -13.46 -1.77
N PRO A 236 -29.22 -14.29 -1.62
CA PRO A 236 -30.08 -14.64 -2.74
C PRO A 236 -30.66 -13.40 -3.43
N VAL A 237 -31.23 -13.58 -4.62
CA VAL A 237 -31.98 -12.53 -5.32
C VAL A 237 -33.41 -12.47 -4.75
N PHE A 238 -33.87 -11.26 -4.45
CA PHE A 238 -35.23 -11.01 -3.96
C PHE A 238 -36.04 -10.23 -4.99
N ALA A 239 -37.31 -10.57 -5.18
CA ALA A 239 -38.18 -9.82 -6.10
C ALA A 239 -38.47 -8.38 -5.63
N THR A 240 -38.29 -8.09 -4.33
CA THR A 240 -38.59 -6.79 -3.73
C THR A 240 -37.50 -6.35 -2.77
N ALA A 241 -37.35 -5.03 -2.63
CA ALA A 241 -36.50 -4.42 -1.61
C ALA A 241 -36.87 -4.88 -0.19
N ASP A 242 -38.17 -5.04 0.09
CA ASP A 242 -38.65 -5.53 1.40
C ASP A 242 -38.24 -6.98 1.68
N GLY A 243 -38.17 -7.82 0.63
CA GLY A 243 -37.65 -9.18 0.76
C GLY A 243 -36.18 -9.19 1.17
N LEU A 244 -35.38 -8.34 0.53
CA LEU A 244 -33.98 -8.16 0.90
C LEU A 244 -33.85 -7.57 2.33
N ALA A 245 -34.66 -6.58 2.69
CA ALA A 245 -34.67 -5.97 4.01
C ALA A 245 -35.00 -6.99 5.11
N THR A 246 -36.03 -7.82 4.88
CA THR A 246 -36.43 -8.90 5.80
C THR A 246 -35.27 -9.88 6.01
N TRP A 247 -34.59 -10.28 4.94
CA TRP A 247 -33.42 -11.13 5.03
C TRP A 247 -32.22 -10.42 5.71
N MET A 248 -32.05 -9.11 5.53
CA MET A 248 -31.05 -8.30 6.23
C MET A 248 -31.28 -8.20 7.74
N SER A 249 -32.54 -8.31 8.17
CA SER A 249 -32.92 -8.17 9.56
C SER A 249 -33.20 -9.48 10.29
N ASP A 250 -32.91 -10.62 9.67
CA ASP A 250 -33.06 -11.92 10.32
C ASP A 250 -31.94 -12.16 11.36
N PRO A 251 -32.26 -12.24 12.67
CA PRO A 251 -31.27 -12.50 13.72
C PRO A 251 -30.52 -13.84 13.56
N ALA A 252 -31.07 -14.80 12.80
CA ALA A 252 -30.40 -16.07 12.50
C ALA A 252 -29.08 -15.87 11.73
N ARG A 253 -28.85 -14.67 11.19
CA ARG A 253 -27.60 -14.30 10.50
C ARG A 253 -26.45 -13.93 11.45
N GLY A 254 -26.64 -14.07 12.76
CA GLY A 254 -25.62 -13.77 13.76
C GLY A 254 -25.12 -12.34 13.62
N ASN A 255 -23.83 -12.08 13.81
CA ASN A 255 -23.27 -10.71 13.84
C ASN A 255 -23.37 -9.91 12.51
N ARG A 256 -24.09 -10.40 11.50
CA ARG A 256 -24.30 -9.75 10.21
C ARG A 256 -25.74 -9.24 9.99
N TRP A 257 -26.64 -9.47 10.94
CA TRP A 257 -28.00 -8.90 10.87
C TRP A 257 -27.98 -7.42 11.26
N VAL A 258 -28.91 -6.63 10.71
CA VAL A 258 -29.11 -5.21 11.08
C VAL A 258 -30.60 -4.93 11.34
N PRO A 259 -30.95 -3.96 12.21
CA PRO A 259 -32.35 -3.62 12.46
C PRO A 259 -33.14 -3.28 11.18
N PRO A 260 -34.45 -3.57 11.10
CA PRO A 260 -35.27 -3.32 9.89
C PRO A 260 -35.18 -1.90 9.35
N ALA A 261 -35.15 -0.90 10.23
CA ALA A 261 -35.00 0.50 9.83
C ALA A 261 -33.63 0.78 9.19
N ALA A 262 -32.56 0.19 9.72
CA ALA A 262 -31.21 0.30 9.16
C ALA A 262 -31.10 -0.42 7.82
N ALA A 263 -31.70 -1.62 7.70
CA ALA A 263 -31.76 -2.36 6.43
C ALA A 263 -32.47 -1.56 5.34
N ALA A 264 -33.66 -1.02 5.63
CA ALA A 264 -34.44 -0.23 4.68
C ALA A 264 -33.68 1.03 4.22
N LYS A 265 -33.04 1.75 5.16
CA LYS A 265 -32.25 2.95 4.84
C LYS A 265 -31.04 2.61 3.97
N PHE A 266 -30.27 1.59 4.33
CA PHE A 266 -29.15 1.14 3.50
C PHE A 266 -29.59 0.68 2.10
N ILE A 267 -30.72 -0.02 1.98
CA ILE A 267 -31.24 -0.45 0.67
C ILE A 267 -31.63 0.75 -0.20
N ALA A 268 -32.16 1.81 0.41
CA ALA A 268 -32.45 3.06 -0.29
C ALA A 268 -31.18 3.81 -0.73
N ASP A 269 -30.15 3.84 0.12
CA ASP A 269 -28.87 4.52 -0.16
C ASP A 269 -28.00 3.73 -1.16
N GLY A 270 -28.17 2.40 -1.20
CA GLY A 270 -27.54 1.52 -2.18
C GLY A 270 -26.08 1.17 -1.91
N TRP A 271 -25.39 1.86 -1.00
CA TRP A 271 -24.00 1.58 -0.64
C TRP A 271 -23.67 1.95 0.81
N ALA A 272 -22.75 1.20 1.42
CA ALA A 272 -22.19 1.49 2.73
C ALA A 272 -20.73 1.02 2.83
N PRO A 273 -19.86 1.74 3.58
CA PRO A 273 -18.48 1.30 3.78
C PRO A 273 -18.40 0.00 4.60
N SER A 274 -17.24 -0.65 4.62
CA SER A 274 -17.06 -1.89 5.41
C SER A 274 -17.21 -1.65 6.92
N PHE A 275 -16.66 -0.53 7.41
CA PHE A 275 -16.78 -0.09 8.79
C PHE A 275 -16.60 1.43 8.86
N VAL A 276 -17.06 2.04 9.95
CA VAL A 276 -16.83 3.44 10.28
C VAL A 276 -16.30 3.51 11.71
N GLY A 277 -15.17 4.18 11.89
CA GLY A 277 -14.58 4.45 13.20
C GLY A 277 -14.77 5.91 13.56
N THR A 278 -15.53 6.20 14.64
CA THR A 278 -15.65 7.56 15.18
C THR A 278 -15.37 7.57 16.68
N ALA A 279 -15.07 8.75 17.23
CA ALA A 279 -14.89 8.92 18.67
C ALA A 279 -16.19 8.66 19.46
N SER A 280 -17.36 8.85 18.86
CA SER A 280 -18.66 8.69 19.52
C SER A 280 -19.21 7.27 19.43
N THR A 281 -18.99 6.58 18.31
CA THR A 281 -19.55 5.23 18.07
C THR A 281 -18.54 4.10 18.22
N GLY A 282 -17.26 4.42 18.37
CA GLY A 282 -16.21 3.42 18.18
C GLY A 282 -16.22 2.91 16.73
N VAL A 283 -15.83 1.65 16.54
CA VAL A 283 -15.87 0.99 15.21
C VAL A 283 -17.18 0.23 15.07
N VAL A 284 -18.00 0.64 14.11
CA VAL A 284 -19.28 0.01 13.73
C VAL A 284 -19.26 -0.44 12.28
N SER A 285 -20.20 -1.30 11.86
CA SER A 285 -20.33 -1.64 10.43
C SER A 285 -20.84 -0.43 9.64
N GLY A 286 -20.48 -0.29 8.36
CA GLY A 286 -20.99 0.85 7.59
C GLY A 286 -22.49 0.77 7.32
N VAL A 287 -23.08 -0.42 7.22
CA VAL A 287 -24.54 -0.60 7.06
C VAL A 287 -25.27 -0.08 8.30
N GLU A 288 -24.74 -0.38 9.49
CA GLU A 288 -25.24 0.16 10.76
C GLU A 288 -25.05 1.68 10.83
N TRP A 289 -23.88 2.19 10.44
CA TRP A 289 -23.62 3.63 10.40
C TRP A 289 -24.62 4.38 9.51
N VAL A 290 -24.80 3.92 8.26
CA VAL A 290 -25.76 4.48 7.29
C VAL A 290 -27.18 4.44 7.84
N GLY A 291 -27.55 3.31 8.46
CA GLY A 291 -28.84 3.14 9.13
C GLY A 291 -29.13 4.15 10.24
N HIS A 292 -28.10 4.76 10.83
CA HIS A 292 -28.22 5.70 11.95
C HIS A 292 -27.94 7.17 11.61
N HIS A 293 -27.21 7.51 10.54
CA HIS A 293 -26.61 8.85 10.39
C HIS A 293 -26.79 9.59 9.05
N ALA A 294 -27.53 9.08 8.06
CA ALA A 294 -27.54 9.73 6.73
C ALA A 294 -28.30 11.09 6.62
N ASP A 295 -28.69 11.72 7.73
CA ASP A 295 -29.38 13.03 7.70
C ASP A 295 -28.45 14.20 8.11
N ASP A 296 -27.20 13.94 8.51
CA ASP A 296 -26.27 14.97 9.01
C ASP A 296 -25.30 15.55 7.95
N GLU A 297 -25.31 15.06 6.71
CA GLU A 297 -24.46 15.57 5.62
C GLU A 297 -25.24 15.77 4.29
N LYS A 298 -26.10 16.79 4.27
CA LYS A 298 -26.47 17.50 3.03
C LYS A 298 -26.04 18.96 3.11
#